data_AF-A0A5N6GJW6-F1
#
_entry.id   AF-A0A5N6GJW6-F1
#
_cell.length_a   1.000
_cell.length_b   1.000
_cell.length_c   1.000
_cell.angle_alpha   90.00
_cell.angle_beta   90.00
_cell.angle_gamma   90.00
#
_symmetry.space_group_name_H-M   'P 1'
#
loop_
_entity.id
_entity.type
_entity.pdbx_description
1 polymer ?
#
loop_
_entity_poly.entity_id
_entity_poly.type
_entity_poly.pdbx_seq_one_letter_code
_entity_poly.pdbx_strand_id
1 'polypeptide(L)'
;MTKKNNKKGTRVRDERKRGNTGTRPSKLTRARQNPSSELSTSSINLPLKDQHLLLSYLQCVLEEMCENFGAKHNQCQSLLERHGWTEPKSLELHSWCRVILNCPDKLSPLLVPVQEEERRNILNTCANIRHSAVHRLPQDAESIFRSLDAGIALAKMHRDTIVVQHIQNLRSDFQAIIKDTWSRKHALQDELRTRLEQISKEQARLKQTAMQDAKTEVENCVREAGARLVHCVNAMSHKMASAAEAISDSDDFSEPDIDKVLLEAEKKGIVPFAKLPG
;
A
#
# COMPACT_ATOMS: atom_id res chain seq x y z
N MET A 1 19.93 -23.20 -74.63
CA MET A 1 20.35 -24.55 -74.18
C MET A 1 19.94 -24.72 -72.73
N THR A 2 19.19 -25.80 -72.42
CA THR A 2 19.11 -26.58 -71.15
C THR A 2 18.91 -25.84 -69.82
N LYS A 3 18.09 -26.26 -68.84
CA LYS A 3 17.09 -27.32 -68.55
C LYS A 3 16.58 -26.93 -67.13
N LYS A 4 15.26 -26.95 -66.82
CA LYS A 4 14.57 -27.97 -65.96
C LYS A 4 15.23 -28.21 -64.59
N ASN A 5 14.60 -28.17 -63.39
CA ASN A 5 13.34 -28.70 -62.84
C ASN A 5 13.21 -28.14 -61.39
N ASN A 6 12.06 -27.79 -60.78
CA ASN A 6 10.81 -28.50 -60.45
C ASN A 6 10.89 -29.56 -59.31
N LYS A 7 10.24 -29.30 -58.16
CA LYS A 7 9.38 -30.19 -57.31
C LYS A 7 9.20 -29.57 -55.90
N LYS A 8 8.01 -29.28 -55.35
CA LYS A 8 6.78 -30.04 -54.98
C LYS A 8 6.91 -31.05 -53.81
N GLY A 9 6.00 -30.90 -52.83
CA GLY A 9 5.60 -31.86 -51.77
C GLY A 9 5.42 -31.13 -50.43
N THR A 10 4.25 -30.78 -49.86
CA THR A 10 2.95 -31.46 -49.56
C THR A 10 3.03 -32.53 -48.45
N ARG A 11 2.43 -32.25 -47.26
CA ARG A 11 1.41 -33.07 -46.51
C ARG A 11 1.41 -32.75 -44.99
N VAL A 12 0.27 -32.32 -44.40
CA VAL A 12 -0.80 -33.08 -43.65
C VAL A 12 -0.41 -33.38 -42.19
N ARG A 13 -0.99 -32.65 -41.22
CA ARG A 13 -2.08 -33.01 -40.27
C ARG A 13 -1.63 -33.92 -39.11
N ASP A 14 -1.80 -33.46 -37.87
CA ASP A 14 -2.37 -34.32 -36.84
C ASP A 14 -3.15 -33.53 -35.78
N GLU A 15 -4.34 -34.03 -35.48
CA GLU A 15 -5.28 -33.61 -34.43
C GLU A 15 -5.19 -34.64 -33.29
N ARG A 16 -5.26 -34.20 -32.02
CA ARG A 16 -5.91 -34.91 -30.88
C ARG A 16 -5.76 -34.05 -29.61
N LYS A 17 -6.79 -33.38 -29.09
CA LYS A 17 -7.96 -33.81 -28.27
C LYS A 17 -7.63 -34.54 -26.96
N ARG A 18 -8.06 -33.91 -25.85
CA ARG A 18 -8.61 -34.40 -24.55
C ARG A 18 -8.14 -33.40 -23.47
N GLY A 19 -8.96 -32.63 -22.75
CA GLY A 19 -10.29 -32.89 -22.18
C GLY A 19 -10.13 -33.51 -20.80
N ASN A 20 -10.43 -32.76 -19.72
CA ASN A 20 -11.46 -33.08 -18.71
C ASN A 20 -11.20 -32.42 -17.32
N THR A 21 -12.28 -31.87 -16.75
CA THR A 21 -12.68 -31.80 -15.31
C THR A 21 -11.60 -31.48 -14.26
N GLY A 22 -11.67 -30.41 -13.47
CA GLY A 22 -12.83 -29.97 -12.69
C GLY A 22 -12.76 -30.55 -11.29
N THR A 23 -12.09 -29.90 -10.34
CA THR A 23 -12.41 -29.99 -8.89
C THR A 23 -11.80 -28.81 -8.14
N ARG A 24 -12.67 -27.98 -7.56
CA ARG A 24 -12.38 -26.99 -6.54
C ARG A 24 -12.52 -27.67 -5.18
N PRO A 25 -11.57 -27.48 -4.25
CA PRO A 25 -11.95 -27.39 -2.86
C PRO A 25 -11.52 -26.05 -2.29
N SER A 26 -12.53 -25.32 -1.86
CA SER A 26 -12.47 -24.18 -0.97
C SER A 26 -11.65 -24.53 0.27
N LYS A 27 -10.52 -23.86 0.48
CA LYS A 27 -9.96 -23.66 1.82
C LYS A 27 -9.68 -22.18 2.02
N LEU A 28 -10.50 -21.64 2.92
CA LEU A 28 -10.46 -20.33 3.51
C LEU A 28 -9.19 -20.22 4.36
N THR A 29 -8.07 -19.84 3.76
CA THR A 29 -6.88 -19.41 4.49
C THR A 29 -6.85 -17.90 4.47
N ARG A 30 -7.30 -17.32 5.58
CA ARG A 30 -7.15 -15.93 5.99
C ARG A 30 -5.71 -15.48 5.73
N ALA A 31 -5.48 -14.86 4.58
CA ALA A 31 -4.28 -14.10 4.32
C ALA A 31 -4.28 -12.95 5.32
N ARG A 32 -3.39 -13.03 6.31
CA ARG A 32 -2.91 -11.85 7.03
C ARG A 32 -2.36 -10.92 5.96
N GLN A 33 -3.16 -9.94 5.56
CA GLN A 33 -2.66 -8.77 4.87
C GLN A 33 -1.75 -8.06 5.85
N ASN A 34 -0.44 -8.24 5.68
CA ASN A 34 0.55 -7.35 6.26
C ASN A 34 0.31 -5.96 5.65
N PRO A 35 0.05 -4.89 6.42
CA PRO A 35 -0.09 -3.54 5.88
C PRO A 35 1.26 -2.90 5.48
N SER A 36 2.37 -3.63 5.53
CA SER A 36 3.72 -3.06 5.48
C SER A 36 4.42 -3.20 4.13
N SER A 37 3.67 -3.35 3.02
CA SER A 37 4.27 -3.57 1.69
C SER A 37 3.68 -2.65 0.61
N GLU A 38 3.36 -1.40 0.94
CA GLU A 38 3.04 -0.37 -0.07
C GLU A 38 3.72 0.98 0.23
N LEU A 39 5.03 0.95 0.45
CA LEU A 39 5.85 2.16 0.32
C LEU A 39 6.89 1.93 -0.77
N SER A 40 6.41 1.58 -1.96
CA SER A 40 7.24 1.56 -3.17
C SER A 40 7.76 2.98 -3.41
N THR A 41 9.05 3.14 -3.20
CA THR A 41 9.87 4.33 -3.46
C THR A 41 10.09 4.54 -4.96
N SER A 42 9.02 4.52 -5.75
CA SER A 42 9.11 4.59 -7.21
C SER A 42 8.45 5.89 -7.69
N SER A 43 9.29 6.75 -8.27
CA SER A 43 9.00 7.91 -9.15
C SER A 43 7.78 8.78 -8.80
N ILE A 44 8.00 10.07 -8.61
CA ILE A 44 6.88 11.02 -8.60
C ILE A 44 6.38 11.15 -10.02
N ASN A 45 5.20 10.59 -10.23
CA ASN A 45 4.50 10.68 -11.48
C ASN A 45 3.34 11.65 -11.27
N LEU A 46 3.24 12.66 -12.14
CA LEU A 46 2.05 13.50 -12.17
C LEU A 46 0.82 12.65 -12.52
N PRO A 47 -0.39 13.05 -12.12
CA PRO A 47 -1.61 12.44 -12.63
C PRO A 47 -1.62 12.44 -14.17
N LEU A 48 -2.11 11.36 -14.78
CA LEU A 48 -2.07 11.17 -16.24
C LEU A 48 -2.69 12.34 -17.03
N LYS A 49 -3.75 12.95 -16.48
CA LYS A 49 -4.38 14.13 -17.08
C LYS A 49 -3.41 15.31 -17.20
N ASP A 50 -2.58 15.52 -16.18
CA ASP A 50 -1.65 16.65 -16.12
C ASP A 50 -0.43 16.39 -17.00
N GLN A 51 0.03 15.13 -17.07
CA GLN A 51 1.04 14.70 -18.04
C GLN A 51 0.58 14.97 -19.48
N HIS A 52 -0.65 14.57 -19.81
CA HIS A 52 -1.25 14.78 -21.11
C HIS A 52 -1.35 16.26 -21.45
N LEU A 53 -1.80 17.09 -20.50
CA LEU A 53 -1.90 18.53 -20.68
C LEU A 53 -0.55 19.15 -21.03
N LEU A 54 0.49 18.81 -20.26
CA LEU A 54 1.84 19.31 -20.48
C LEU A 54 2.42 18.89 -21.84
N LEU A 55 2.29 17.61 -22.19
CA LEU A 55 2.83 17.08 -23.45
C LEU A 55 2.05 17.57 -24.68
N SER A 56 0.72 17.73 -24.55
CA SER A 56 -0.09 18.35 -25.62
C SER A 56 0.30 19.80 -25.83
N TYR A 57 0.52 20.54 -24.74
CA TYR A 57 0.98 21.92 -24.82
C TYR A 57 2.35 22.04 -25.50
N LEU A 58 3.31 21.20 -25.09
CA LEU A 58 4.63 21.14 -25.72
C LEU A 58 4.53 20.80 -27.21
N GLN A 59 3.68 19.84 -27.59
CA GLN A 59 3.44 19.50 -28.99
C GLN A 59 2.93 20.72 -29.77
N CYS A 60 1.90 21.41 -29.28
CA CYS A 60 1.34 22.59 -29.96
C CYS A 60 2.38 23.70 -30.17
N VAL A 61 3.19 24.00 -29.15
CA VAL A 61 4.26 25.02 -29.24
C VAL A 61 5.28 24.65 -30.31
N LEU A 62 5.67 23.37 -30.38
CA LEU A 62 6.64 22.90 -31.38
C LEU A 62 6.04 22.86 -32.79
N GLU A 63 4.77 22.50 -32.94
CA GLU A 63 4.08 22.51 -34.25
C GLU A 63 4.00 23.92 -34.82
N GLU A 64 3.59 24.90 -34.00
CA GLU A 64 3.54 26.30 -34.41
C GLU A 64 4.92 26.84 -34.79
N MET A 65 5.96 26.45 -34.05
CA MET A 65 7.34 26.79 -34.39
C MET A 65 7.77 26.20 -35.75
N CYS A 66 7.49 24.91 -35.98
CA CYS A 66 7.83 24.25 -37.24
C CYS A 66 7.06 24.83 -38.43
N GLU A 67 5.79 25.18 -38.25
CA GLU A 67 4.96 25.84 -39.26
C GLU A 67 5.51 27.24 -39.60
N ASN A 68 5.79 28.06 -38.58
CA ASN A 68 6.39 29.37 -38.75
C ASN A 68 7.76 29.29 -39.44
N PHE A 69 8.57 28.27 -39.13
CA PHE A 69 9.83 28.02 -39.82
C PHE A 69 9.60 27.67 -41.29
N GLY A 70 8.69 26.74 -41.58
CA GLY A 70 8.34 26.35 -42.95
C GLY A 70 7.89 27.54 -43.80
N ALA A 71 7.06 28.42 -43.24
CA ALA A 71 6.55 29.61 -43.92
C ALA A 71 7.64 30.68 -44.17
N LYS A 72 8.66 30.78 -43.32
CA LYS A 72 9.77 31.75 -43.46
C LYS A 72 10.80 31.35 -44.52
N HIS A 73 10.89 30.07 -44.88
CA HIS A 73 11.93 29.55 -45.76
C HIS A 73 11.34 29.04 -47.07
N ASN A 74 11.54 29.80 -48.17
CA ASN A 74 11.01 29.46 -49.51
C ASN A 74 11.40 28.04 -49.98
N GLN A 75 12.57 27.53 -49.56
CA GLN A 75 12.99 26.16 -49.87
C GLN A 75 12.07 25.08 -49.27
N CYS A 76 11.36 25.40 -48.19
CA CYS A 76 10.38 24.54 -47.56
C CYS A 76 9.02 24.56 -48.27
N GLN A 77 8.71 25.53 -49.13
CA GLN A 77 7.37 25.70 -49.71
C GLN A 77 6.92 24.46 -50.51
N SER A 78 7.77 23.97 -51.40
CA SER A 78 7.50 22.74 -52.17
C SER A 78 7.33 21.49 -51.30
N LEU A 79 7.95 21.49 -50.12
CA LEU A 79 7.82 20.42 -49.13
C LEU A 79 6.47 20.55 -48.41
N LEU A 80 6.08 21.75 -47.96
CA LEU A 80 4.79 22.00 -47.31
C LEU A 80 3.64 21.61 -48.24
N GLU A 81 3.67 22.03 -49.51
CA GLU A 81 2.65 21.69 -50.52
C GLU A 81 2.53 20.17 -50.73
N ARG A 82 3.67 19.48 -50.86
CA ARG A 82 3.70 18.02 -51.05
C ARG A 82 3.08 17.26 -49.88
N HIS A 83 3.23 17.78 -48.66
CA HIS A 83 2.71 17.17 -47.45
C HIS A 83 1.32 17.70 -47.05
N GLY A 84 0.74 18.63 -47.81
CA GLY A 84 -0.55 19.23 -47.52
C GLY A 84 -0.54 20.20 -46.33
N TRP A 85 0.63 20.75 -45.97
CA TRP A 85 0.81 21.66 -44.84
C TRP A 85 0.63 23.14 -45.22
N THR A 86 -0.28 23.43 -46.15
CA THR A 86 -0.53 24.78 -46.65
C THR A 86 -1.54 25.55 -45.82
N GLU A 87 -2.31 24.86 -44.98
CA GLU A 87 -3.33 25.46 -44.11
C GLU A 87 -2.77 25.75 -42.72
N PRO A 88 -3.26 26.79 -42.02
CA PRO A 88 -2.88 27.06 -40.64
C PRO A 88 -3.08 25.85 -39.73
N LYS A 89 -2.08 25.50 -38.91
CA LYS A 89 -2.12 24.38 -37.96
C LYS A 89 -2.31 22.99 -38.58
N SER A 90 -2.02 22.84 -39.87
CA SER A 90 -2.08 21.54 -40.56
C SER A 90 -0.80 20.71 -40.38
N LEU A 91 0.28 21.32 -39.92
CA LEU A 91 1.56 20.64 -39.69
C LEU A 91 1.52 19.83 -38.38
N GLU A 92 1.85 18.54 -38.49
CA GLU A 92 1.98 17.64 -37.35
C GLU A 92 3.45 17.42 -36.97
N LEU A 93 3.79 17.57 -35.69
CA LEU A 93 5.18 17.52 -35.20
C LEU A 93 5.90 16.24 -35.60
N HIS A 94 5.23 15.10 -35.42
CA HIS A 94 5.84 13.81 -35.72
C HIS A 94 6.19 13.66 -37.20
N SER A 95 5.38 14.27 -38.08
CA SER A 95 5.53 14.15 -39.52
C SER A 95 6.65 15.08 -39.99
N TRP A 96 6.70 16.30 -39.44
CA TRP A 96 7.83 17.22 -39.62
C TRP A 96 9.18 16.59 -39.21
N CYS A 97 9.25 16.00 -38.00
CA CYS A 97 10.47 15.34 -37.53
C CYS A 97 10.89 14.17 -38.45
N ARG A 98 9.93 13.39 -38.97
CA ARG A 98 10.21 12.30 -39.93
C ARG A 98 10.73 12.83 -41.26
N VAL A 99 10.25 13.97 -41.74
CA VAL A 99 10.76 14.59 -42.96
C VAL A 99 12.21 15.01 -42.79
N ILE A 100 12.56 15.66 -41.68
CA ILE A 100 13.96 16.04 -41.40
C ILE A 100 14.86 14.79 -41.32
N LEU A 101 14.40 13.72 -40.68
CA LEU A 101 15.14 12.46 -40.58
C LEU A 101 15.38 11.79 -41.95
N ASN A 102 14.34 11.73 -42.79
CA ASN A 102 14.37 10.96 -44.04
C ASN A 102 14.91 11.76 -45.24
N CYS A 103 14.90 13.09 -45.17
CA CYS A 103 15.33 13.99 -46.24
C CYS A 103 16.33 15.03 -45.70
N PRO A 104 17.50 14.61 -45.15
CA PRO A 104 18.44 15.52 -44.55
C PRO A 104 18.90 16.61 -45.54
N ASP A 105 19.10 16.28 -46.81
CA ASP A 105 19.65 17.21 -47.80
C ASP A 105 18.75 18.42 -48.11
N LYS A 106 17.43 18.31 -47.86
CA LYS A 106 16.47 19.39 -48.15
C LYS A 106 16.39 20.46 -47.08
N LEU A 107 16.56 20.06 -45.81
CA LEU A 107 16.33 20.93 -44.65
C LEU A 107 17.60 21.17 -43.83
N SER A 108 18.60 20.28 -43.89
CA SER A 108 19.85 20.42 -43.12
C SER A 108 20.62 21.72 -43.40
N PRO A 109 20.62 22.29 -44.62
CA PRO A 109 21.27 23.58 -44.86
C PRO A 109 20.64 24.76 -44.09
N LEU A 110 19.36 24.64 -43.72
CA LEU A 110 18.61 25.70 -43.02
C LEU A 110 18.70 25.55 -41.49
N LEU A 111 18.86 24.32 -41.02
CA LEU A 111 18.96 24.00 -39.60
C LEU A 111 20.37 24.26 -39.07
N VAL A 112 20.48 24.46 -37.75
CA VAL A 112 21.78 24.47 -37.09
C VAL A 112 22.43 23.09 -37.21
N PRO A 113 23.71 23.00 -37.60
CA PRO A 113 24.43 21.73 -37.63
C PRO A 113 24.50 21.10 -36.23
N VAL A 114 24.11 19.84 -36.14
CA VAL A 114 24.15 19.03 -34.91
C VAL A 114 24.75 17.67 -35.27
N GLN A 115 25.43 17.02 -34.33
CA GLN A 115 25.95 15.67 -34.58
C GLN A 115 24.83 14.71 -34.99
N GLU A 116 25.10 13.82 -35.94
CA GLU A 116 24.08 12.94 -36.54
C GLU A 116 23.30 12.09 -35.54
N GLU A 117 23.98 11.58 -34.51
CA GLU A 117 23.35 10.80 -33.46
C GLU A 117 22.45 11.66 -32.56
N GLU A 118 22.94 12.82 -32.12
CA GLU A 118 22.17 13.78 -31.34
C GLU A 118 20.94 14.25 -32.11
N ARG A 119 21.10 14.58 -33.40
CA ARG A 119 20.02 14.94 -34.31
C ARG A 119 18.95 13.85 -34.37
N ARG A 120 19.35 12.59 -34.54
CA ARG A 120 18.41 11.45 -34.54
C ARG A 120 17.67 11.33 -33.22
N ASN A 121 18.37 11.48 -32.10
CA ASN A 121 17.78 11.38 -30.76
C ASN A 121 16.75 12.49 -30.51
N ILE A 122 17.06 13.74 -30.88
CA ILE A 122 16.14 14.88 -30.78
C ILE A 122 14.88 14.61 -31.60
N LEU A 123 15.04 14.29 -32.89
CA LEU A 123 13.91 14.13 -33.81
C LEU A 123 13.04 12.91 -33.46
N ASN A 124 13.64 11.79 -33.06
CA ASN A 124 12.88 10.62 -32.61
C ASN A 124 12.11 10.90 -31.31
N THR A 125 12.73 11.61 -30.36
CA THR A 125 12.06 11.97 -29.10
C THR A 125 10.89 12.92 -29.37
N CYS A 126 11.10 13.95 -30.19
CA CYS A 126 10.04 14.89 -30.58
C CYS A 126 8.90 14.21 -31.35
N ALA A 127 9.21 13.29 -32.26
CA ALA A 127 8.20 12.51 -32.98
C ALA A 127 7.35 11.62 -32.07
N ASN A 128 7.91 11.20 -30.93
CA ASN A 128 7.23 10.39 -29.94
C ASN A 128 6.44 11.22 -28.90
N ILE A 129 6.60 12.55 -28.84
CA ILE A 129 5.77 13.41 -27.97
C ILE A 129 4.28 13.20 -28.30
N ARG A 130 3.93 13.09 -29.59
CA ARG A 130 2.57 12.75 -30.02
C ARG A 130 2.10 11.41 -29.49
N HIS A 131 2.97 10.39 -29.46
CA HIS A 131 2.56 9.08 -28.93
C HIS A 131 2.21 9.17 -27.44
N SER A 132 2.99 9.89 -26.65
CA SER A 132 2.70 10.08 -25.22
C SER A 132 1.48 10.97 -24.98
N ALA A 133 1.29 12.03 -25.78
CA ALA A 133 0.11 12.89 -25.72
C ALA A 133 -1.16 12.15 -26.20
N VAL A 134 -1.19 11.63 -27.42
CA VAL A 134 -2.39 11.05 -28.03
C VAL A 134 -2.78 9.70 -27.42
N HIS A 135 -1.81 8.82 -27.15
CA HIS A 135 -2.12 7.49 -26.59
C HIS A 135 -2.19 7.47 -25.07
N ARG A 136 -2.04 8.63 -24.40
CA ARG A 136 -2.18 8.79 -22.95
C ARG A 136 -1.37 7.74 -22.18
N LEU A 137 -0.16 7.46 -22.64
CA LEU A 137 0.72 6.52 -21.96
C LEU A 137 1.28 7.20 -20.71
N PRO A 138 1.18 6.59 -19.53
CA PRO A 138 1.82 7.13 -18.34
C PRO A 138 3.32 7.32 -18.57
N GLN A 139 3.82 8.50 -18.21
CA GLN A 139 5.23 8.87 -18.23
C GLN A 139 5.70 9.13 -16.80
N ASP A 140 6.95 8.79 -16.53
CA ASP A 140 7.64 9.28 -15.35
C ASP A 140 8.18 10.69 -15.57
N ALA A 141 8.60 11.34 -14.48
CA ALA A 141 9.14 12.69 -14.55
C ALA A 141 10.37 12.77 -15.47
N GLU A 142 11.22 11.72 -15.50
CA GLU A 142 12.41 11.65 -16.35
C GLU A 142 12.04 11.66 -17.85
N SER A 143 11.03 10.90 -18.25
CA SER A 143 10.55 10.87 -19.62
C SER A 143 9.95 12.21 -20.06
N ILE A 144 9.29 12.93 -19.15
CA ILE A 144 8.81 14.29 -19.39
C ILE A 144 9.99 15.26 -19.56
N PHE A 145 11.01 15.19 -18.69
CA PHE A 145 12.22 15.99 -18.85
C PHE A 145 12.90 15.74 -20.19
N ARG A 146 13.05 14.49 -20.61
CA ARG A 146 13.60 14.14 -21.93
C ARG A 146 12.79 14.75 -23.07
N SER A 147 11.48 14.80 -22.95
CA SER A 147 10.61 15.43 -23.96
C SER A 147 10.82 16.95 -24.01
N LEU A 148 10.90 17.61 -22.85
CA LEU A 148 11.19 19.05 -22.75
C LEU A 148 12.58 19.40 -23.30
N ASP A 149 13.60 18.60 -22.95
CA ASP A 149 14.98 18.79 -23.41
C ASP A 149 15.09 18.59 -24.93
N ALA A 150 14.40 17.59 -25.48
CA ALA A 150 14.31 17.40 -26.93
C ALA A 150 13.58 18.57 -27.62
N GLY A 151 12.51 19.10 -27.02
CA GLY A 151 11.81 20.28 -27.51
C GLY A 151 12.70 21.53 -27.54
N ILE A 152 13.48 21.77 -26.49
CA ILE A 152 14.48 22.84 -26.44
C ILE A 152 15.52 22.66 -27.55
N ALA A 153 16.04 21.44 -27.72
CA ALA A 153 17.04 21.15 -28.74
C ALA A 153 16.48 21.31 -30.16
N LEU A 154 15.23 20.89 -30.40
CA LEU A 154 14.55 21.09 -31.67
C LEU A 154 14.37 22.58 -31.98
N ALA A 155 13.94 23.38 -31.01
CA ALA A 155 13.80 24.82 -31.17
C ALA A 155 15.16 25.50 -31.45
N LYS A 156 16.24 25.06 -30.79
CA LYS A 156 17.61 25.51 -31.09
C LYS A 156 18.02 25.16 -32.51
N MET A 157 17.71 23.95 -32.99
CA MET A 157 17.98 23.55 -34.38
C MET A 157 17.29 24.48 -35.40
N HIS A 158 16.11 24.98 -35.07
CA HIS A 158 15.33 25.92 -35.89
C HIS A 158 15.68 27.40 -35.64
N ARG A 159 16.64 27.69 -34.75
CA ARG A 159 17.06 29.05 -34.36
C ARG A 159 15.95 29.91 -33.76
N ASP A 160 14.93 29.28 -33.17
CA ASP A 160 13.82 30.00 -32.54
C ASP A 160 14.11 30.25 -31.05
N THR A 161 14.74 31.40 -30.75
CA THR A 161 15.13 31.75 -29.38
C THR A 161 13.95 32.00 -28.45
N ILE A 162 12.80 32.43 -28.99
CA ILE A 162 11.59 32.68 -28.22
C ILE A 162 11.04 31.35 -27.70
N VAL A 163 10.91 30.37 -28.59
CA VAL A 163 10.43 29.02 -28.22
C VAL A 163 11.43 28.31 -27.31
N VAL A 164 12.74 28.49 -27.53
CA VAL A 164 13.77 27.97 -26.62
C VAL A 164 13.56 28.49 -25.19
N GLN A 165 13.45 29.81 -25.02
CA GLN A 165 13.28 30.42 -23.70
C GLN A 165 11.97 29.96 -23.05
N HIS A 166 10.91 29.86 -23.85
CA HIS A 166 9.59 29.43 -23.37
C HIS A 166 9.62 28.00 -22.81
N ILE A 167 10.20 27.05 -23.54
CA ILE A 167 10.29 25.65 -23.08
C ILE A 167 11.29 25.53 -21.91
N GLN A 168 12.35 26.34 -21.87
CA GLN A 168 13.27 26.39 -20.72
C GLN A 168 12.58 26.84 -19.43
N ASN A 169 11.69 27.84 -19.51
CA ASN A 169 10.88 28.27 -18.39
C ASN A 169 9.95 27.13 -17.94
N LEU A 170 9.22 26.53 -18.88
CA LEU A 170 8.33 25.40 -18.61
C LEU A 170 9.06 24.22 -17.93
N ARG A 171 10.28 23.91 -18.39
CA ARG A 171 11.13 22.87 -17.80
C ARG A 171 11.57 23.24 -16.37
N SER A 172 11.91 24.49 -16.13
CA SER A 172 12.32 24.97 -14.81
C SER A 172 11.15 24.92 -13.82
N ASP A 173 9.96 25.33 -14.26
CA ASP A 173 8.73 25.24 -13.47
C ASP A 173 8.39 23.78 -13.14
N PHE A 174 8.44 22.90 -14.15
CA PHE A 174 8.24 21.47 -13.95
C PHE A 174 9.25 20.88 -12.94
N GLN A 175 10.52 21.29 -13.02
CA GLN A 175 11.55 20.87 -12.07
C GLN A 175 11.27 21.34 -10.64
N ALA A 176 10.85 22.58 -10.46
CA ALA A 176 10.48 23.11 -9.16
C ALA A 176 9.31 22.33 -8.54
N ILE A 177 8.25 22.08 -9.33
CA ILE A 177 7.06 21.34 -8.90
C ILE A 177 7.41 19.91 -8.48
N ILE A 178 8.21 19.19 -9.28
CA ILE A 178 8.61 17.81 -8.97
C ILE A 178 9.45 17.77 -7.69
N LYS A 179 10.40 18.71 -7.52
CA LYS A 179 11.26 18.78 -6.33
C LYS A 179 10.46 19.09 -5.06
N ASP A 180 9.53 20.05 -5.14
CA ASP A 180 8.65 20.40 -4.02
C ASP A 180 7.75 19.21 -3.63
N THR A 181 7.11 18.60 -4.62
CA THR A 181 6.26 17.41 -4.42
C THR A 181 7.05 16.27 -3.78
N TRP A 182 8.31 16.09 -4.17
CA TRP A 182 9.21 15.08 -3.58
C TRP A 182 9.50 15.35 -2.13
N SER A 183 9.91 16.58 -1.82
CA SER A 183 10.24 17.00 -0.46
C SER A 183 9.02 16.84 0.45
N ARG A 184 7.84 17.26 -0.01
CA ARG A 184 6.58 17.13 0.75
C ARG A 184 6.17 15.68 0.97
N LYS A 185 6.31 14.82 -0.05
CA LYS A 185 6.01 13.38 0.07
C LYS A 185 6.88 12.74 1.16
N HIS A 186 8.18 13.01 1.17
CA HIS A 186 9.09 12.46 2.18
C HIS A 186 8.80 12.99 3.58
N ALA A 187 8.56 14.30 3.72
CA ALA A 187 8.19 14.89 5.01
C ALA A 187 6.94 14.22 5.61
N LEU A 188 5.91 13.97 4.78
CA LEU A 188 4.71 13.26 5.21
C LEU A 188 4.98 11.78 5.56
N GLN A 189 5.87 11.11 4.84
CA GLN A 189 6.26 9.73 5.15
C GLN A 189 7.02 9.63 6.48
N ASP A 190 7.89 10.60 6.79
CA ASP A 190 8.63 10.64 8.05
C ASP A 190 7.72 11.03 9.23
N GLU A 191 6.79 11.95 9.02
CA GLU A 191 5.76 12.28 10.01
C GLU A 191 4.87 11.06 10.31
N LEU A 192 4.42 10.35 9.27
CA LEU A 192 3.64 9.12 9.43
C LEU A 192 4.40 8.07 10.22
N ARG A 193 5.69 7.86 9.91
CA ARG A 193 6.56 6.92 10.65
C ARG A 193 6.64 7.29 12.12
N THR A 194 6.89 8.57 12.41
CA THR A 194 6.98 9.09 13.78
C THR A 194 5.68 8.86 14.55
N ARG A 195 4.53 9.15 13.94
CA ARG A 195 3.21 8.93 14.55
C ARG A 195 2.94 7.46 14.82
N LEU A 196 3.30 6.58 13.89
CA LEU A 196 3.15 5.13 14.07
C LEU A 196 4.02 4.61 15.22
N GLU A 197 5.25 5.10 15.37
CA GLU A 197 6.11 4.76 16.51
C GLU A 197 5.54 5.24 17.85
N GLN A 198 5.00 6.47 17.90
CA GLN A 198 4.34 7.01 19.09
C GLN A 198 3.11 6.17 19.49
N ILE A 199 2.27 5.82 18.53
CA ILE A 199 1.10 4.95 18.75
C ILE A 199 1.55 3.60 19.31
N SER A 200 2.58 2.99 18.72
CA SER A 200 3.09 1.70 19.20
C SER A 200 3.64 1.77 20.63
N LYS A 201 4.34 2.86 20.98
CA LYS A 201 4.85 3.08 22.35
C LYS A 201 3.71 3.24 23.35
N GLU A 202 2.71 4.04 23.00
CA GLU A 202 1.56 4.28 23.88
C GLU A 202 0.72 3.01 24.07
N GLN A 203 0.50 2.23 23.02
CA GLN A 203 -0.16 0.92 23.12
C GLN A 203 0.59 -0.03 24.06
N ALA A 204 1.91 -0.07 24.00
CA ALA A 204 2.72 -0.89 24.91
C ALA A 204 2.59 -0.40 26.36
N ARG A 205 2.65 0.92 26.59
CA ARG A 205 2.50 1.53 27.91
C ARG A 205 1.13 1.23 28.52
N LEU A 206 0.05 1.51 27.78
CA LEU A 206 -1.32 1.25 28.23
C LEU A 206 -1.54 -0.24 28.56
N LYS A 207 -1.01 -1.14 27.73
CA LYS A 207 -1.07 -2.58 28.00
C LYS A 207 -0.35 -2.95 29.29
N GLN A 208 0.84 -2.42 29.52
CA GLN A 208 1.61 -2.67 30.74
C GLN A 208 0.89 -2.16 31.99
N THR A 209 0.35 -0.92 31.93
CA THR A 209 -0.44 -0.34 33.03
C THR A 209 -1.66 -1.20 33.35
N ALA A 210 -2.47 -1.55 32.34
CA ALA A 210 -3.65 -2.39 32.55
C ALA A 210 -3.31 -3.77 33.16
N MET A 211 -2.20 -4.38 32.77
CA MET A 211 -1.73 -5.64 33.36
C MET A 211 -1.32 -5.47 34.82
N GLN A 212 -0.66 -4.36 35.17
CA GLN A 212 -0.25 -4.07 36.53
C GLN A 212 -1.45 -3.76 37.44
N ASP A 213 -2.40 -2.97 36.95
CA ASP A 213 -3.64 -2.65 37.66
C ASP A 213 -4.45 -3.92 37.95
N ALA A 214 -4.62 -4.78 36.94
CA ALA A 214 -5.30 -6.07 37.12
C ALA A 214 -4.59 -6.96 38.14
N LYS A 215 -3.25 -6.97 38.16
CA LYS A 215 -2.48 -7.73 39.14
C LYS A 215 -2.70 -7.21 40.56
N THR A 216 -2.61 -5.90 40.75
CA THR A 216 -2.82 -5.26 42.05
C THR A 216 -4.25 -5.48 42.56
N GLU A 217 -5.24 -5.44 41.67
CA GLU A 217 -6.64 -5.71 42.06
C GLU A 217 -6.84 -7.16 42.52
N VAL A 218 -6.22 -8.13 41.84
CA VAL A 218 -6.22 -9.53 42.27
C VAL A 218 -5.55 -9.69 43.64
N GLU A 219 -4.38 -9.07 43.84
CA GLU A 219 -3.68 -9.08 45.15
C GLU A 219 -4.55 -8.49 46.27
N ASN A 220 -5.26 -7.40 45.99
CA ASN A 220 -6.20 -6.77 46.94
C ASN A 220 -7.35 -7.71 47.30
N CYS A 221 -7.98 -8.33 46.30
CA CYS A 221 -9.07 -9.29 46.49
C CYS A 221 -8.62 -10.50 47.34
N VAL A 222 -7.44 -11.06 47.04
CA VAL A 222 -6.87 -12.19 47.82
C VAL A 222 -6.60 -11.76 49.26
N ARG A 223 -6.03 -10.57 49.48
CA ARG A 223 -5.77 -10.04 50.83
C ARG A 223 -7.06 -9.83 51.62
N GLU A 224 -8.10 -9.28 51.00
CA GLU A 224 -9.40 -9.07 51.64
C GLU A 224 -10.09 -10.40 51.98
N ALA A 225 -10.01 -11.39 51.08
CA ALA A 225 -10.50 -12.74 51.35
C ALA A 225 -9.77 -13.39 52.54
N GLY A 226 -8.45 -13.23 52.61
CA GLY A 226 -7.64 -13.70 53.74
C GLY A 226 -8.03 -13.02 55.06
N ALA A 227 -8.22 -11.70 55.07
CA ALA A 227 -8.66 -10.97 56.26
C ALA A 227 -10.05 -11.43 56.76
N ARG A 228 -10.99 -11.64 55.82
CA ARG A 228 -12.32 -12.20 56.15
C ARG A 228 -12.21 -13.59 56.77
N LEU A 229 -11.36 -14.46 56.23
CA LEU A 229 -11.15 -15.81 56.77
C LEU A 229 -10.58 -15.76 58.20
N VAL A 230 -9.55 -14.93 58.46
CA VAL A 230 -8.96 -14.76 59.80
C VAL A 230 -10.00 -14.28 60.81
N HIS A 231 -10.83 -13.30 60.43
CA HIS A 231 -11.92 -12.81 61.27
C HIS A 231 -12.91 -13.93 61.63
N CYS A 232 -13.32 -14.75 60.66
CA CYS A 232 -14.19 -15.91 60.90
C CYS A 232 -13.55 -16.91 61.86
N VAL A 233 -12.27 -17.24 61.67
CA VAL A 233 -11.54 -18.18 62.55
C VAL A 233 -11.46 -17.65 63.98
N ASN A 234 -11.07 -16.38 64.17
CA ASN A 234 -10.99 -15.78 65.51
C ASN A 234 -12.36 -15.77 66.21
N ALA A 235 -13.43 -15.43 65.47
CA ALA A 235 -14.79 -15.46 66.02
C ALA A 235 -15.22 -16.88 66.43
N MET A 236 -14.84 -17.91 65.67
CA MET A 236 -15.09 -19.31 66.05
C MET A 236 -14.28 -19.70 67.29
N SER A 237 -13.00 -19.34 67.36
CA SER A 237 -12.14 -19.62 68.53
C SER A 237 -12.69 -18.98 69.81
N HIS A 238 -13.15 -17.73 69.75
CA HIS A 238 -13.78 -17.07 70.91
C HIS A 238 -15.09 -17.76 71.33
N LYS A 239 -15.92 -18.19 70.37
CA LYS A 239 -17.12 -18.96 70.67
C LYS A 239 -16.80 -20.32 71.31
N MET A 240 -15.75 -20.99 70.84
CA MET A 240 -15.29 -22.26 71.42
C MET A 240 -14.75 -22.08 72.84
N ALA A 241 -13.97 -21.03 73.09
CA ALA A 241 -13.47 -20.70 74.42
C ALA A 241 -14.61 -20.40 75.40
N SER A 242 -15.59 -19.60 74.99
CA SER A 242 -16.78 -19.28 75.80
C SER A 242 -17.66 -20.52 76.05
N ALA A 243 -17.79 -21.43 75.07
CA ALA A 243 -18.52 -22.69 75.27
C ALA A 243 -17.78 -23.64 76.23
N ALA A 244 -16.45 -23.66 76.21
CA ALA A 244 -15.64 -24.45 77.14
C ALA A 244 -15.74 -23.93 78.58
N GLU A 245 -15.77 -22.61 78.78
CA GLU A 245 -16.00 -21.99 80.10
C GLU A 245 -17.41 -22.28 80.63
N ALA A 246 -18.44 -22.25 79.78
CA ALA A 246 -19.81 -22.60 80.16
C ALA A 246 -20.00 -24.08 80.53
N ILE A 247 -19.16 -24.98 80.01
CA ILE A 247 -19.16 -26.40 80.41
C ILE A 247 -18.41 -26.59 81.74
N SER A 248 -17.41 -25.75 82.04
CA SER A 248 -16.65 -25.80 83.30
C SER A 248 -17.40 -25.20 84.50
N ASP A 249 -18.35 -24.29 84.29
CA ASP A 249 -19.19 -23.69 85.35
C ASP A 249 -20.47 -24.51 85.64
N SER A 250 -20.63 -25.63 84.94
CA SER A 250 -21.76 -26.57 85.03
C SER A 250 -21.35 -27.86 85.76
N ASP A 251 -20.56 -27.76 86.83
CA ASP A 251 -20.39 -28.85 87.80
C ASP A 251 -21.52 -28.83 88.84
N ASP A 252 -22.77 -28.97 88.39
CA ASP A 252 -23.81 -29.61 89.21
C ASP A 252 -23.89 -31.07 88.79
N PHE A 253 -22.81 -31.79 89.10
CA PHE A 253 -22.80 -33.25 89.15
C PHE A 253 -23.54 -33.69 90.42
N SER A 254 -24.85 -33.47 90.45
CA SER A 254 -25.72 -34.25 91.32
C SER A 254 -25.64 -35.69 90.83
N GLU A 255 -24.87 -36.50 91.55
CA GLU A 255 -24.77 -37.95 91.38
C GLU A 255 -26.18 -38.53 91.25
N PRO A 256 -26.52 -39.23 90.15
CA PRO A 256 -27.86 -39.76 90.00
C PRO A 256 -28.09 -40.78 91.11
N ASP A 257 -29.06 -40.48 91.99
CA ASP A 257 -29.54 -41.40 93.01
C ASP A 257 -30.04 -42.68 92.34
N ILE A 258 -29.18 -43.69 92.34
CA ILE A 258 -29.36 -44.98 91.66
C ILE A 258 -30.59 -45.70 92.21
N ASP A 259 -30.94 -45.46 93.48
CA ASP A 259 -32.12 -46.05 94.12
C ASP A 259 -33.42 -45.49 93.52
N LYS A 260 -33.42 -44.23 93.07
CA LYS A 260 -34.57 -43.61 92.38
C LYS A 260 -34.74 -44.13 90.94
N VAL A 261 -33.64 -44.46 90.25
CA VAL A 261 -33.67 -44.99 88.88
C VAL A 261 -34.11 -46.45 88.86
N LEU A 262 -33.70 -47.27 89.84
CA LEU A 262 -34.18 -48.65 89.95
C LEU A 262 -35.67 -48.74 90.31
N LEU A 263 -36.17 -47.87 91.20
CA LEU A 263 -37.59 -47.83 91.59
C LEU A 263 -38.52 -47.39 90.44
N GLU A 264 -38.05 -46.53 89.54
CA GLU A 264 -38.78 -46.13 88.32
C GLU A 264 -38.75 -47.22 87.23
N ALA A 265 -37.66 -47.98 87.12
CA ALA A 265 -37.52 -49.07 86.16
C ALA A 265 -38.36 -50.31 86.54
N GLU A 266 -38.49 -50.62 87.84
CA GLU A 266 -39.38 -51.68 88.33
C GLU A 266 -40.88 -51.33 88.17
N LYS A 267 -41.25 -50.04 88.27
CA LYS A 267 -42.62 -49.59 88.02
C LYS A 267 -43.05 -49.63 86.56
N LYS A 268 -42.11 -49.70 85.60
CA LYS A 268 -42.40 -49.65 84.16
C LYS A 268 -42.35 -51.01 83.45
N GLY A 269 -42.10 -52.12 84.15
CA GLY A 269 -42.31 -53.47 83.61
C GLY A 269 -41.57 -53.75 82.30
N ILE A 270 -40.32 -53.30 82.18
CA ILE A 270 -39.51 -53.51 80.97
C ILE A 270 -38.61 -54.73 81.18
N VAL A 271 -39.03 -55.86 80.62
CA VAL A 271 -38.27 -57.11 80.58
C VAL A 271 -37.09 -56.96 79.61
N PRO A 272 -35.86 -57.39 79.92
CA PRO A 272 -34.72 -57.27 79.01
C PRO A 272 -34.90 -58.17 77.79
N PHE A 273 -35.08 -57.57 76.61
CA PHE A 273 -35.20 -58.30 75.36
C PHE A 273 -33.81 -58.70 74.84
N ALA A 274 -33.27 -59.78 75.38
CA ALA A 274 -32.31 -60.61 74.67
C ALA A 274 -33.08 -61.49 73.67
N LYS A 275 -33.02 -61.17 72.37
CA LYS A 275 -33.06 -62.11 71.23
C LYS A 275 -33.11 -61.34 69.88
N LEU A 276 -31.96 -61.31 69.19
CA LEU A 276 -31.88 -61.53 67.73
C LEU A 276 -32.22 -63.02 67.46
N PRO A 277 -32.63 -63.48 66.24
CA PRO A 277 -32.12 -63.08 64.91
C PRO A 277 -33.13 -63.14 63.74
N GLY A 278 -32.66 -62.87 62.51
CA GLY A 278 -33.27 -63.35 61.26
C GLY A 278 -33.42 -62.30 60.17
#